data_AF-L7W9N6-F1
#
_entry.id   AF-L7W9N6-F1
#
_cell.length_a   1.000
_cell.length_b   1.000
_cell.length_c   1.000
_cell.angle_alpha   90.00
_cell.angle_beta   90.00
_cell.angle_gamma   90.00
#
_symmetry.space_group_name_H-M   'P 1'
#
loop_
_entity.id
_entity.type
_entity.pdbx_description
1 polymer ?
#
loop_
_entity_poly.entity_id
_entity_poly.type
_entity_poly.pdbx_seq_one_letter_code
_entity_poly.pdbx_strand_id
1 'polypeptide(L)'
;MKKTIYLIAIAVLTLTSCKKEVTEEEKALATQIETYDALMAEAMEVHDEIMPKMGELMELKGEITEKAEAGELSDQTAISSTAEELKASHNGMMTWMKDYSEKFPYGDPSPETKEAIDKKMPVLEQEVEEIKNLRDKTMKAIDNAKALLNK
;
A
#
# COMPACT_ATOMS: atom_id res chain seq x y z
N MET A 1 -36.12 -51.02 57.48
CA MET A 1 -35.73 -52.25 56.74
C MET A 1 -36.07 -52.04 55.26
N LYS A 2 -35.12 -52.34 54.35
CA LYS A 2 -35.22 -52.57 52.88
C LYS A 2 -35.50 -51.31 52.01
N LYS A 3 -34.50 -50.66 51.36
CA LYS A 3 -33.68 -50.98 50.14
C LYS A 3 -34.48 -51.19 48.85
N THR A 4 -34.26 -50.28 47.87
CA THR A 4 -34.03 -50.40 46.38
C THR A 4 -34.46 -49.06 45.74
N ILE A 5 -33.63 -48.13 45.24
CA ILE A 5 -32.67 -48.11 44.11
C ILE A 5 -33.19 -48.78 42.83
N TYR A 6 -33.56 -47.95 41.85
CA TYR A 6 -33.41 -48.06 40.37
C TYR A 6 -33.85 -46.70 39.79
N LEU A 7 -32.99 -45.77 39.33
CA LEU A 7 -32.18 -45.70 38.09
C LEU A 7 -32.96 -46.01 36.80
N ILE A 8 -33.11 -44.97 35.95
CA ILE A 8 -33.16 -44.85 34.46
C ILE A 8 -33.79 -43.46 34.21
N ALA A 9 -33.05 -42.36 33.98
CA ALA A 9 -32.25 -41.98 32.80
C ALA A 9 -33.07 -41.93 31.50
N ILE A 10 -32.77 -40.95 30.62
CA ILE A 10 -33.43 -40.58 29.34
C ILE A 10 -34.38 -39.37 29.54
N ALA A 11 -34.18 -38.19 28.95
CA ALA A 11 -33.25 -37.75 27.92
C ALA A 11 -32.77 -36.33 28.26
N VAL A 12 -31.45 -36.20 28.44
CA VAL A 12 -30.77 -34.94 28.18
C VAL A 12 -30.97 -34.69 26.69
N LEU A 13 -31.86 -33.75 26.35
CA LEU A 13 -31.85 -33.08 25.06
C LEU A 13 -30.52 -32.34 24.99
N THR A 14 -29.51 -33.03 24.48
CA THR A 14 -28.22 -32.45 24.13
C THR A 14 -28.48 -31.39 23.08
N LEU A 15 -28.49 -30.13 23.50
CA LEU A 15 -28.17 -29.02 22.62
C LEU A 15 -26.72 -29.24 22.16
N THR A 16 -26.55 -30.02 21.10
CA THR A 16 -25.30 -30.02 20.34
C THR A 16 -25.23 -28.66 19.64
N SER A 17 -24.79 -27.66 20.38
CA SER A 17 -24.18 -26.47 19.81
C SER A 17 -22.97 -26.99 19.03
N CYS A 18 -23.12 -27.11 17.71
CA CYS A 18 -22.01 -27.38 16.81
C CYS A 18 -21.03 -26.20 16.93
N LYS A 19 -20.08 -26.32 17.85
CA LYS A 19 -18.85 -25.54 17.82
C LYS A 19 -18.04 -26.11 16.66
N LYS A 20 -18.34 -25.68 15.43
CA LYS A 20 -17.54 -26.04 14.24
C LYS A 20 -16.14 -25.48 14.51
N GLU A 21 -15.18 -26.37 14.77
CA GLU A 21 -13.78 -25.97 14.90
C GLU A 21 -13.30 -25.47 13.54
N VAL A 22 -12.75 -24.26 13.52
CA VAL A 22 -12.15 -23.65 12.33
C VAL A 22 -10.96 -24.51 11.90
N THR A 23 -10.94 -24.94 10.64
CA THR A 23 -9.87 -25.79 10.12
C THR A 23 -8.55 -25.01 10.01
N GLU A 24 -7.43 -25.72 9.99
CA GLU A 24 -6.11 -25.09 9.77
C GLU A 24 -6.05 -24.35 8.42
N GLU A 25 -6.75 -24.85 7.40
CA GLU A 25 -6.88 -24.19 6.10
C GLU A 25 -7.68 -22.88 6.18
N GLU A 26 -8.78 -22.86 6.94
CA GLU A 26 -9.57 -21.64 7.18
C GLU A 26 -8.76 -20.59 7.95
N LYS A 27 -7.92 -21.00 8.91
CA LYS A 27 -6.99 -20.09 9.63
C LYS A 27 -5.88 -19.53 8.72
N ALA A 28 -5.29 -20.39 7.89
CA ALA A 28 -4.24 -19.99 6.96
C ALA A 28 -4.77 -19.00 5.91
N LEU A 29 -6.00 -19.19 5.44
CA LEU A 29 -6.65 -18.23 4.55
C LEU A 29 -6.91 -16.90 5.25
N ALA A 30 -7.45 -16.91 6.48
CA ALA A 30 -7.67 -15.69 7.25
C ALA A 30 -6.38 -14.88 7.46
N THR A 31 -5.26 -15.55 7.73
CA THR A 31 -3.94 -14.90 7.88
C THR A 31 -3.46 -14.26 6.57
N GLN A 32 -3.72 -14.90 5.43
CA GLN A 32 -3.38 -14.32 4.12
C GLN A 32 -4.26 -13.11 3.79
N ILE A 33 -5.53 -13.12 4.17
CA ILE A 33 -6.44 -11.98 4.01
C ILE A 33 -5.96 -10.80 4.87
N GLU A 34 -5.57 -11.05 6.13
CA GLU A 34 -5.01 -10.02 7.01
C GLU A 34 -3.71 -9.43 6.43
N THR A 35 -2.82 -10.28 5.90
CA THR A 35 -1.60 -9.83 5.21
C THR A 35 -1.93 -8.96 3.99
N TYR A 36 -2.93 -9.36 3.20
CA TYR A 36 -3.37 -8.61 2.04
C TYR A 36 -3.88 -7.21 2.43
N ASP A 37 -4.72 -7.13 3.46
CA ASP A 37 -5.26 -5.85 3.95
C ASP A 37 -4.16 -4.96 4.52
N ALA A 38 -3.16 -5.53 5.20
CA ALA A 38 -2.01 -4.80 5.70
C ALA A 38 -1.17 -4.21 4.56
N LEU A 39 -0.95 -4.95 3.47
CA LEU A 39 -0.23 -4.46 2.30
C LEU A 39 -1.00 -3.37 1.54
N MET A 40 -2.34 -3.49 1.47
CA MET A 40 -3.20 -2.42 0.91
C MET A 40 -3.02 -1.13 1.72
N ALA A 41 -3.05 -1.22 3.05
CA ALA A 41 -2.82 -0.09 3.93
C ALA A 41 -1.42 0.50 3.78
N GLU A 42 -0.39 -0.35 3.70
CA GLU A 42 1.00 0.08 3.51
C GLU A 42 1.18 0.84 2.19
N ALA A 43 0.58 0.35 1.08
CA ALA A 43 0.63 1.07 -0.20
C ALA A 43 0.02 2.47 -0.08
N MET A 44 -1.11 2.61 0.61
CA MET A 44 -1.78 3.90 0.82
C MET A 44 -1.02 4.82 1.78
N GLU A 45 -0.36 4.28 2.80
CA GLU A 45 0.49 5.06 3.70
C GLU A 45 1.64 5.72 2.95
N VAL A 46 2.31 4.98 2.07
CA VAL A 46 3.39 5.53 1.23
C VAL A 46 2.83 6.53 0.21
N HIS A 47 1.66 6.26 -0.39
CA HIS A 47 0.97 7.25 -1.23
C HIS A 47 0.75 8.56 -0.47
N ASP A 48 0.21 8.49 0.75
CA ASP A 48 -0.10 9.66 1.57
C ASP A 48 1.16 10.41 2.04
N GLU A 49 2.30 9.72 2.16
CA GLU A 49 3.60 10.33 2.41
C GLU A 49 4.07 11.18 1.21
N ILE A 50 3.85 10.69 -0.01
CA ILE A 50 4.29 11.33 -1.25
C ILE A 50 3.36 12.50 -1.63
N MET A 51 2.05 12.38 -1.40
CA MET A 51 1.06 13.35 -1.88
C MET A 51 1.35 14.82 -1.48
N PRO A 52 1.71 15.14 -0.22
CA PRO A 52 2.10 16.49 0.18
C PRO A 52 3.31 17.05 -0.58
N LYS A 53 4.13 16.18 -1.19
CA LYS A 53 5.36 16.55 -1.91
C LYS A 53 5.13 16.96 -3.35
N MET A 54 3.96 16.66 -3.94
CA MET A 54 3.69 16.99 -5.34
C MET A 54 3.73 18.50 -5.61
N GLY A 55 3.27 19.31 -4.65
CA GLY A 55 3.40 20.77 -4.73
C GLY A 55 4.86 21.24 -4.66
N GLU A 56 5.63 20.68 -3.73
CA GLU A 56 7.06 20.97 -3.54
C GLU A 56 7.86 20.63 -4.80
N LEU A 57 7.59 19.50 -5.48
CA LEU A 57 8.23 19.15 -6.75
C LEU A 57 8.02 20.21 -7.84
N MET A 58 6.78 20.71 -7.97
CA MET A 58 6.42 21.70 -8.98
C MET A 58 7.03 23.07 -8.67
N GLU A 59 7.04 23.46 -7.40
CA GLU A 59 7.67 24.69 -6.93
C GLU A 59 9.18 24.69 -7.20
N LEU A 60 9.89 23.63 -6.76
CA LEU A 60 11.34 23.49 -6.96
C LEU A 60 11.71 23.51 -8.45
N LYS A 61 10.92 22.85 -9.29
CA LYS A 61 11.13 22.87 -10.74
C LYS A 61 10.94 24.27 -11.35
N GLY A 62 9.94 25.02 -10.87
CA GLY A 62 9.72 26.40 -11.28
C GLY A 62 10.92 27.28 -10.91
N GLU A 63 11.39 27.18 -9.67
CA GLU A 63 12.53 27.95 -9.19
C GLU A 63 13.84 27.63 -9.94
N ILE A 64 14.11 26.35 -10.22
CA ILE A 64 15.25 25.94 -11.05
C ILE A 64 15.16 26.60 -12.44
N THR A 65 13.96 26.64 -13.03
CA THR A 65 13.74 27.26 -14.35
C THR A 65 14.03 28.76 -14.30
N GLU A 66 13.44 29.48 -13.33
CA GLU A 66 13.63 30.92 -13.17
C GLU A 66 15.10 31.30 -12.96
N LYS A 67 15.81 30.57 -12.08
CA LYS A 67 17.22 30.83 -11.80
C LYS A 67 18.14 30.47 -12.97
N ALA A 68 17.82 29.43 -13.73
CA ALA A 68 18.54 29.10 -14.95
C ALA A 68 18.39 30.20 -16.01
N GLU A 69 17.17 30.73 -16.20
CA GLU A 69 16.89 31.83 -17.14
C GLU A 69 17.56 33.15 -16.72
N ALA A 70 17.64 33.41 -15.40
CA ALA A 70 18.37 34.55 -14.84
C ALA A 70 19.91 34.40 -14.91
N GLY A 71 20.43 33.25 -15.34
CA GLY A 71 21.86 32.96 -15.38
C GLY A 71 22.49 32.73 -14.00
N GLU A 72 21.68 32.48 -12.96
CA GLU A 72 22.14 32.19 -11.60
C GLU A 72 22.57 30.73 -11.42
N LEU A 73 22.13 29.84 -12.32
CA LEU A 73 22.59 28.46 -12.39
C LEU A 73 23.38 28.23 -13.69
N SER A 74 24.62 27.77 -13.57
CA SER A 74 25.53 27.61 -14.71
C SER A 74 25.67 26.17 -15.21
N ASP A 75 25.44 25.17 -14.36
CA ASP A 75 25.58 23.75 -14.73
C ASP A 75 24.32 23.24 -15.45
N GLN A 76 24.32 23.33 -16.77
CA GLN A 76 23.19 22.92 -17.61
C GLN A 76 22.84 21.43 -17.49
N THR A 77 23.83 20.58 -17.23
CA THR A 77 23.59 19.14 -17.06
C THR A 77 22.90 18.87 -15.73
N ALA A 78 23.35 19.50 -14.65
CA ALA A 78 22.68 19.39 -13.35
C ALA A 78 21.26 19.97 -13.37
N ILE A 79 21.05 21.11 -14.04
CA ILE A 79 19.73 21.72 -14.20
C ILE A 79 18.77 20.77 -14.93
N SER A 80 19.17 20.27 -16.10
CA SER A 80 18.31 19.39 -16.91
C SER A 80 17.98 18.09 -16.19
N SER A 81 18.98 17.42 -15.61
CA SER A 81 18.78 16.15 -14.90
C SER A 81 17.87 16.31 -13.68
N THR A 82 18.10 17.34 -12.86
CA THR A 82 17.26 17.60 -11.67
C THR A 82 15.83 17.95 -12.06
N ALA A 83 15.63 18.78 -13.10
CA ALA A 83 14.29 19.11 -13.59
C ALA A 83 13.54 17.89 -14.15
N GLU A 84 14.27 16.95 -14.78
CA GLU A 84 13.73 15.67 -15.23
C GLU A 84 13.37 14.75 -14.06
N GLU A 85 14.19 14.65 -13.02
CA GLU A 85 13.90 13.86 -11.81
C GLU A 85 12.63 14.35 -11.10
N LEU A 86 12.47 15.67 -10.94
CA LEU A 86 11.27 16.28 -10.35
C LEU A 86 10.02 15.97 -11.19
N LYS A 87 10.12 16.12 -12.52
CA LYS A 87 9.03 15.81 -13.45
C LYS A 87 8.68 14.33 -13.45
N ALA A 88 9.68 13.46 -13.46
CA ALA A 88 9.50 12.02 -13.46
C ALA A 88 8.84 11.53 -12.17
N SER A 89 9.20 12.12 -11.02
CA SER A 89 8.59 11.80 -9.73
C SER A 89 7.12 12.22 -9.68
N HIS A 90 6.81 13.45 -10.12
CA HIS A 90 5.43 13.93 -10.20
C HIS A 90 4.57 13.04 -11.12
N ASN A 91 5.07 12.77 -12.33
CA ASN A 91 4.34 11.93 -13.28
C ASN A 91 4.22 10.49 -12.82
N GLY A 92 5.27 9.95 -12.19
CA GLY A 92 5.27 8.60 -11.62
C GLY A 92 4.15 8.43 -10.61
N MET A 93 3.91 9.43 -9.77
CA MET A 93 2.81 9.40 -8.80
C MET A 93 1.44 9.38 -9.48
N MET A 94 1.25 10.19 -10.52
CA MET A 94 0.00 10.23 -11.29
C MET A 94 -0.26 8.93 -12.05
N THR A 95 0.78 8.34 -12.64
CA THR A 95 0.72 7.04 -13.32
C THR A 95 0.39 5.93 -12.33
N TRP A 96 1.10 5.88 -11.22
CA TRP A 96 0.87 4.87 -10.19
C TRP A 96 -0.55 4.96 -9.63
N MET A 97 -1.05 6.15 -9.28
CA MET A 97 -2.43 6.30 -8.79
C MET A 97 -3.47 5.78 -9.79
N LYS A 98 -3.28 6.09 -11.07
CA LYS A 98 -4.17 5.63 -12.13
C LYS A 98 -4.14 4.10 -12.21
N ASP A 99 -2.95 3.53 -12.40
CA ASP A 99 -2.77 2.09 -12.59
C ASP A 99 -3.22 1.30 -11.35
N TYR A 100 -2.91 1.79 -10.16
CA TYR A 100 -3.36 1.23 -8.89
C TYR A 100 -4.90 1.23 -8.80
N SER A 101 -5.56 2.33 -9.12
CA SER A 101 -7.03 2.44 -9.07
C SER A 101 -7.75 1.54 -10.09
N GLU A 102 -7.11 1.20 -11.21
CA GLU A 102 -7.63 0.23 -12.18
C GLU A 102 -7.51 -1.21 -11.68
N LYS A 103 -6.41 -1.54 -10.98
CA LYS A 103 -6.14 -2.86 -10.40
C LYS A 103 -6.91 -3.11 -9.10
N PHE A 104 -7.07 -2.06 -8.29
CA PHE A 104 -7.69 -2.05 -6.97
C PHE A 104 -8.71 -0.90 -6.87
N PRO A 105 -9.92 -1.06 -7.46
CA PRO A 105 -10.93 -0.03 -7.44
C PRO A 105 -11.36 0.34 -6.01
N TYR A 106 -11.64 1.62 -5.79
CA TYR A 106 -12.11 2.09 -4.48
C TYR A 106 -13.41 1.39 -4.07
N GLY A 107 -13.42 0.81 -2.88
CA GLY A 107 -14.55 0.06 -2.34
C GLY A 107 -14.69 -1.38 -2.84
N ASP A 108 -13.73 -1.89 -3.64
CA ASP A 108 -13.64 -3.32 -3.93
C ASP A 108 -13.35 -4.08 -2.61
N PRO A 109 -14.15 -5.11 -2.25
CA PRO A 109 -13.91 -5.84 -1.03
C PRO A 109 -12.61 -6.62 -1.09
N SER A 110 -12.02 -6.86 0.09
CA SER A 110 -10.90 -7.77 0.24
C SER A 110 -11.26 -9.16 -0.30
N PRO A 111 -10.31 -9.87 -0.92
CA PRO A 111 -10.54 -11.22 -1.43
C PRO A 111 -10.89 -12.18 -0.27
N GLU A 112 -11.96 -12.97 -0.44
CA GLU A 112 -12.45 -13.90 0.60
C GLU A 112 -12.06 -15.37 0.34
N THR A 113 -11.49 -15.67 -0.83
CA THR A 113 -11.14 -17.04 -1.23
C THR A 113 -9.65 -17.18 -1.51
N LYS A 114 -9.13 -18.40 -1.35
CA LYS A 114 -7.73 -18.71 -1.66
C LYS A 114 -7.37 -18.40 -3.12
N GLU A 115 -8.24 -18.74 -4.07
CA GLU A 115 -8.00 -18.44 -5.49
C GLU A 115 -7.91 -16.93 -5.76
N ALA A 116 -8.76 -16.12 -5.12
CA ALA A 116 -8.72 -14.67 -5.26
C ALA A 116 -7.46 -14.07 -4.64
N ILE A 117 -7.06 -14.55 -3.45
CA ILE A 117 -5.81 -14.18 -2.79
C ILE A 117 -4.60 -14.53 -3.67
N ASP A 118 -4.51 -15.78 -4.14
CA ASP A 118 -3.37 -16.28 -4.94
C ASP A 118 -3.20 -15.46 -6.24
N LYS A 119 -4.30 -14.89 -6.76
CA LYS A 119 -4.28 -14.00 -7.94
C LYS A 119 -3.91 -12.55 -7.60
N LYS A 120 -4.47 -11.98 -6.53
CA LYS A 120 -4.34 -10.55 -6.22
C LYS A 120 -3.08 -10.22 -5.41
N MET A 121 -2.61 -11.13 -4.55
CA MET A 121 -1.48 -10.89 -3.64
C MET A 121 -0.20 -10.49 -4.39
N PRO A 122 0.27 -11.21 -5.43
CA PRO A 122 1.52 -10.86 -6.10
C PRO A 122 1.45 -9.51 -6.81
N VAL A 123 0.26 -9.14 -7.31
CA VAL A 123 0.03 -7.82 -7.94
C VAL A 123 0.15 -6.72 -6.88
N LEU A 124 -0.47 -6.91 -5.71
CA LEU A 124 -0.40 -5.93 -4.63
C LEU A 124 1.04 -5.78 -4.08
N GLU A 125 1.76 -6.88 -3.89
CA GLU A 125 3.17 -6.86 -3.48
C GLU A 125 4.02 -6.03 -4.45
N GLN A 126 3.79 -6.16 -5.75
CA GLN A 126 4.44 -5.34 -6.76
C GLN A 126 4.07 -3.85 -6.63
N GLU A 127 2.78 -3.51 -6.45
CA GLU A 127 2.38 -2.10 -6.25
C GLU A 127 3.04 -1.48 -5.01
N VAL A 128 3.16 -2.24 -3.92
CA VAL A 128 3.83 -1.80 -2.69
C VAL A 128 5.32 -1.51 -2.95
N GLU A 129 5.99 -2.37 -3.71
CA GLU A 129 7.39 -2.13 -4.10
C GLU A 129 7.52 -0.90 -5.01
N GLU A 130 6.63 -0.76 -6.00
CA GLU A 130 6.62 0.36 -6.94
C GLU A 130 6.43 1.71 -6.22
N ILE A 131 5.47 1.81 -5.30
CA ILE A 131 5.21 3.05 -4.57
C ILE A 131 6.33 3.40 -3.59
N LYS A 132 6.95 2.41 -2.94
CA LYS A 132 8.15 2.62 -2.10
C LYS A 132 9.33 3.14 -2.91
N ASN A 133 9.58 2.53 -4.07
CA ASN A 133 10.62 2.99 -4.99
C ASN A 133 10.34 4.41 -5.50
N LEU A 134 9.07 4.74 -5.75
CA LEU A 134 8.66 6.09 -6.14
C LEU A 134 8.86 7.10 -5.01
N ARG A 135 8.54 6.74 -3.75
CA ARG A 135 8.84 7.57 -2.58
C ARG A 135 10.33 7.92 -2.53
N ASP A 136 11.19 6.91 -2.60
CA ASP A 136 12.64 7.11 -2.48
C ASP A 136 13.18 8.00 -3.61
N LYS A 137 12.70 7.81 -4.84
CA LYS A 137 13.02 8.68 -5.98
C LYS A 137 12.52 10.11 -5.78
N THR A 138 11.31 10.27 -5.24
CA THR A 138 10.70 11.57 -4.97
C THR A 138 11.51 12.35 -3.95
N MET A 139 11.85 11.74 -2.82
CA MET A 139 12.66 12.39 -1.78
C MET A 139 14.05 12.75 -2.32
N LYS A 140 14.68 11.84 -3.06
CA LYS A 140 15.98 12.12 -3.70
C LYS A 140 15.91 13.27 -4.71
N ALA A 141 14.87 13.33 -5.54
CA ALA A 141 14.67 14.41 -6.51
C ALA A 141 14.52 15.78 -5.80
N ILE A 142 13.80 15.80 -4.67
CA ILE A 142 13.67 16.99 -3.82
C ILE A 142 15.02 17.40 -3.23
N ASP A 143 15.78 16.45 -2.70
CA ASP A 143 17.09 16.73 -2.11
C ASP A 143 18.08 17.25 -3.16
N ASN A 144 18.11 16.65 -4.35
CA ASN A 144 18.93 17.10 -5.47
C ASN A 144 18.56 18.53 -5.91
N ALA A 145 17.26 18.83 -5.98
CA ALA A 145 16.77 20.16 -6.31
C ALA A 145 17.15 21.20 -5.26
N LYS A 146 16.99 20.88 -3.97
CA LYS A 146 17.42 21.76 -2.88
C LYS A 146 18.92 21.99 -2.89
N ALA A 147 19.72 20.95 -3.13
CA ALA A 147 21.16 21.09 -3.27
C ALA A 147 21.55 22.00 -4.43
N LEU A 148 20.92 21.84 -5.60
CA LEU A 148 21.15 22.71 -6.76
C LEU A 148 20.76 24.18 -6.48
N LEU A 149 19.70 24.39 -5.70
CA LEU A 149 19.20 25.70 -5.30
C LEU A 149 19.89 26.29 -4.06
N ASN A 150 20.79 25.54 -3.41
CA ASN A 150 21.43 25.88 -2.13
C ASN A 150 20.43 26.16 -0.99
N LYS A 151 19.45 25.26 -0.81
CA LYS A 151 18.41 25.33 0.24
C LYS A 151 18.53 24.22 1.28
#